data_AF-A0A373CQW5-F1
#
_entry.id   AF-A0A373CQW5-F1
#
_cell.length_a   1.000
_cell.length_b   1.000
_cell.length_c   1.000
_cell.angle_alpha   90.00
_cell.angle_beta   90.00
_cell.angle_gamma   90.00
#
_symmetry.space_group_name_H-M   'P 1'
#
loop_
_entity.id
_entity.type
_entity.pdbx_description
1 polymer ?
#
loop_
_entity_poly.entity_id
_entity_poly.type
_entity_poly.pdbx_seq_one_letter_code
_entity_poly.pdbx_strand_id
1 'polypeptide(L)'
;MRSFFMKKGIVLKLAMFVAAFAISTFAPSMTAAAASYDDEFVALINQKRAANGLQPVSLNSTLDNAAETRAEVLTEKFSYQRPDGRREFTVLDDNNIADNFVGECYSAGQATPKEALDNMMQYDFFEKKS
;
A
#
# COMPACT_ATOMS: atom_id res chain seq x y z
N MET A 1 -48.73 -2.83 48.49
CA MET A 1 -47.71 -2.26 49.41
C MET A 1 -46.80 -1.40 48.53
N ARG A 2 -46.91 -0.05 48.39
CA ARG A 2 -46.78 1.04 49.39
C ARG A 2 -45.54 0.82 50.27
N SER A 3 -44.58 1.71 50.48
CA SER A 3 -44.39 3.16 50.27
C SER A 3 -42.98 3.45 50.87
N PHE A 4 -42.02 4.03 50.16
CA PHE A 4 -41.63 5.47 50.14
C PHE A 4 -40.69 5.93 51.31
N PHE A 5 -39.58 6.60 50.92
CA PHE A 5 -38.91 7.80 51.51
C PHE A 5 -37.38 7.61 51.64
N MET A 6 -36.49 8.12 50.76
CA MET A 6 -36.14 9.50 50.33
C MET A 6 -35.60 10.46 51.40
N LYS A 7 -34.41 11.01 51.06
CA LYS A 7 -33.75 12.28 51.49
C LYS A 7 -33.01 12.24 52.83
N LYS A 8 -31.80 12.82 52.99
CA LYS A 8 -31.27 14.15 52.60
C LYS A 8 -29.73 14.05 52.52
N GLY A 9 -28.91 14.79 51.74
CA GLY A 9 -29.04 15.87 50.76
C GLY A 9 -27.64 16.05 50.09
N ILE A 10 -27.55 16.25 48.77
CA ILE A 10 -27.22 17.52 48.11
C ILE A 10 -25.98 18.22 48.72
N VAL A 11 -24.82 18.21 48.03
CA VAL A 11 -24.33 19.37 47.24
C VAL A 11 -23.32 18.95 46.16
N LEU A 12 -23.59 19.43 44.95
CA LEU A 12 -22.76 19.51 43.76
C LEU A 12 -21.48 20.35 43.99
N LYS A 13 -20.28 19.86 43.63
CA LYS A 13 -19.16 20.72 43.19
C LYS A 13 -18.30 20.03 42.13
N LEU A 14 -18.59 20.38 40.88
CA LEU A 14 -17.63 20.42 39.81
C LEU A 14 -16.54 21.44 40.22
N ALA A 15 -15.28 21.02 40.35
CA ALA A 15 -14.14 21.94 40.42
C ALA A 15 -12.92 21.23 39.84
N MET A 16 -12.52 21.69 38.65
CA MET A 16 -11.19 21.52 38.12
C MET A 16 -10.18 21.94 39.19
N PHE A 17 -9.24 21.07 39.53
CA PHE A 17 -7.92 21.51 39.98
C PHE A 17 -6.90 21.00 38.98
N VAL A 18 -6.57 21.92 38.08
CA VAL A 18 -5.38 21.91 37.25
C VAL A 18 -4.18 21.92 38.21
N ALA A 19 -3.47 20.80 38.31
CA ALA A 19 -2.07 20.81 38.69
C ALA A 19 -1.27 20.72 37.40
N ALA A 20 -0.91 21.89 36.88
CA ALA A 20 0.01 22.05 35.78
C ALA A 20 1.38 21.52 36.22
N PHE A 21 1.76 20.35 35.71
CA PHE A 21 3.17 20.02 35.50
C PHE A 21 3.42 20.19 34.02
N ALA A 22 3.94 21.36 33.65
CA ALA A 22 4.36 21.66 32.29
C ALA A 22 5.59 20.81 31.96
N ILE A 23 5.37 19.55 31.58
CA ILE A 23 6.33 18.86 30.73
C ILE A 23 6.04 19.39 29.34
N SER A 24 6.81 20.41 28.95
CA SER A 24 6.96 20.81 27.55
C SER A 24 7.52 19.60 26.79
N THR A 25 6.64 18.66 26.46
CA THR A 25 6.93 17.66 25.45
C THR A 25 6.74 18.39 24.14
N PHE A 26 7.87 18.82 23.57
CA PHE A 26 7.96 19.08 22.16
C PHE A 26 7.66 17.74 21.48
N ALA A 27 6.39 17.44 21.25
CA ALA A 27 6.00 16.36 20.37
C ALA A 27 6.59 16.74 19.01
N PRO A 28 7.59 16.01 18.47
CA PRO A 28 7.96 16.24 17.10
C PRO A 28 6.68 16.04 16.29
N SER A 29 6.27 17.06 15.57
CA SER A 29 5.26 16.91 14.53
C SER A 29 5.80 15.83 13.59
N MET A 30 5.35 14.60 13.77
CA MET A 30 5.49 13.55 12.77
C MET A 30 4.65 14.03 11.60
N THR A 31 5.27 14.84 10.74
CA THR A 31 4.78 14.99 9.38
C THR A 31 4.88 13.58 8.81
N ALA A 32 3.74 12.91 8.63
CA ALA A 32 3.73 11.66 7.90
C ALA A 32 4.29 12.00 6.52
N ALA A 33 5.43 11.41 6.17
CA ALA A 33 5.93 11.52 4.81
C ALA A 33 4.80 11.06 3.87
N ALA A 34 4.56 11.81 2.79
CA ALA A 34 3.63 11.36 1.78
C ALA A 34 4.09 9.99 1.27
N ALA A 35 3.17 9.03 1.17
CA ALA A 35 3.46 7.71 0.65
C ALA A 35 4.00 7.82 -0.78
N SER A 36 4.97 6.97 -1.13
CA SER A 36 5.45 6.89 -2.52
C SER A 36 4.39 6.28 -3.44
N TYR A 37 4.60 6.39 -4.75
CA TYR A 37 3.76 5.72 -5.74
C TYR A 37 3.69 4.21 -5.46
N ASP A 38 4.83 3.58 -5.16
CA ASP A 38 4.94 2.14 -4.93
C ASP A 38 4.23 1.71 -3.63
N ASP A 39 4.34 2.53 -2.57
CA ASP A 39 3.64 2.29 -1.30
C ASP A 39 2.11 2.29 -1.49
N GLU A 40 1.59 3.28 -2.24
CA GLU A 40 0.16 3.35 -2.54
C GLU A 40 -0.26 2.20 -3.45
N PHE A 41 0.55 1.87 -4.46
CA PHE A 41 0.24 0.80 -5.40
C PHE A 41 0.18 -0.57 -4.73
N VAL A 42 1.16 -0.91 -3.88
CA VAL A 42 1.16 -2.19 -3.15
C VAL A 42 0.02 -2.25 -2.14
N ALA A 43 -0.37 -1.12 -1.52
CA ALA A 43 -1.53 -1.06 -0.63
C ALA A 43 -2.83 -1.38 -1.38
N LEU A 44 -3.02 -0.81 -2.58
CA LEU A 44 -4.19 -1.08 -3.43
C LEU A 44 -4.24 -2.55 -3.89
N ILE A 45 -3.10 -3.11 -4.30
CA ILE A 45 -2.99 -4.54 -4.63
C ILE A 45 -3.38 -5.39 -3.42
N ASN A 46 -2.86 -5.09 -2.24
CA ASN A 46 -3.17 -5.83 -1.02
C ASN A 46 -4.64 -5.73 -0.60
N GLN A 47 -5.30 -4.59 -0.84
CA GLN A 47 -6.75 -4.46 -0.66
C GLN A 47 -7.50 -5.44 -1.58
N LYS A 48 -7.10 -5.54 -2.86
CA LYS A 48 -7.73 -6.48 -3.82
C LYS A 48 -7.43 -7.94 -3.48
N ARG A 49 -6.22 -8.24 -3.00
CA ARG A 49 -5.82 -9.57 -2.52
C ARG A 49 -6.65 -9.99 -1.31
N ALA A 50 -6.82 -9.10 -0.33
CA ALA A 50 -7.65 -9.34 0.85
C ALA A 50 -9.12 -9.60 0.47
N ALA A 51 -9.68 -8.82 -0.46
CA ALA A 51 -11.04 -9.04 -0.99
C ALA A 51 -11.22 -10.41 -1.66
N ASN A 52 -10.12 -11.04 -2.09
CA ASN A 52 -10.10 -12.37 -2.69
C ASN A 52 -9.61 -13.48 -1.74
N GLY A 53 -9.40 -13.18 -0.45
CA GLY A 53 -8.92 -14.15 0.55
C GLY A 53 -7.44 -14.53 0.41
N LEU A 54 -6.64 -13.72 -0.27
CA LEU A 54 -5.22 -13.95 -0.49
C LEU A 54 -4.37 -13.19 0.54
N GLN A 55 -3.22 -13.77 0.91
CA GLN A 55 -2.25 -13.14 1.79
C GLN A 55 -1.64 -11.88 1.16
N PRO A 56 -1.30 -10.84 1.93
CA PRO A 56 -0.68 -9.64 1.38
C PRO A 56 0.72 -9.95 0.82
N VAL A 57 1.18 -9.09 -0.09
CA VAL A 57 2.56 -9.05 -0.60
C VAL A 57 3.27 -7.79 -0.09
N SER A 58 4.59 -7.79 -0.15
CA SER A 58 5.44 -6.66 0.21
C SER A 58 6.33 -6.27 -0.97
N LEU A 59 6.74 -5.00 -1.01
CA LEU A 59 7.81 -4.54 -1.90
C LEU A 59 9.11 -5.30 -1.61
N ASN A 60 9.97 -5.41 -2.61
CA ASN A 60 11.26 -6.09 -2.51
C ASN A 60 12.26 -5.36 -3.40
N SER A 61 13.26 -4.73 -2.78
CA SER A 61 14.20 -3.85 -3.49
C SER A 61 14.92 -4.51 -4.68
N THR A 62 15.15 -5.82 -4.65
CA THR A 62 15.75 -6.53 -5.78
C THR A 62 14.77 -6.63 -6.95
N LEU A 63 13.50 -6.94 -6.68
CA LEU A 63 12.44 -6.94 -7.71
C LEU A 63 12.12 -5.52 -8.19
N ASP A 64 12.15 -4.53 -7.31
CA ASP A 64 11.88 -3.13 -7.64
C ASP A 64 12.95 -2.61 -8.65
N ASN A 65 14.23 -2.91 -8.42
CA ASN A 65 15.31 -2.57 -9.37
C ASN A 65 15.13 -3.25 -10.74
N ALA A 66 14.71 -4.53 -10.75
CA ALA A 66 14.44 -5.25 -11.99
C ALA A 66 13.23 -4.66 -12.73
N ALA A 67 12.19 -4.25 -11.99
CA ALA A 67 11.00 -3.60 -12.54
C ALA A 67 11.33 -2.21 -13.11
N GLU A 68 12.20 -1.43 -12.47
CA GLU A 68 12.68 -0.14 -12.98
C GLU A 68 13.47 -0.32 -14.28
N THR A 69 14.43 -1.25 -14.30
CA THR A 69 15.18 -1.63 -15.52
C THR A 69 14.22 -2.04 -16.64
N ARG A 70 13.17 -2.78 -16.29
CA ARG A 70 12.16 -3.23 -17.24
C ARG A 70 11.32 -2.07 -17.77
N ALA A 71 10.94 -1.11 -16.92
CA ALA A 71 10.18 0.07 -17.28
C ALA A 71 10.94 0.95 -18.28
N GLU A 72 12.25 1.12 -18.10
CA GLU A 72 13.12 1.83 -19.07
C GLU A 72 13.08 1.16 -20.45
N VAL A 73 13.23 -0.17 -20.51
CA VAL A 73 13.14 -0.93 -21.77
C VAL A 73 11.76 -0.78 -22.43
N LEU A 74 10.69 -0.70 -21.65
CA LEU A 74 9.32 -0.50 -22.15
C LEU A 74 9.12 0.89 -22.77
N THR A 75 9.95 1.88 -22.44
CA THR A 75 9.92 3.20 -23.10
C THR A 75 10.45 3.13 -24.54
N GLU A 76 11.38 2.22 -24.83
CA GLU A 76 11.89 1.97 -26.19
C GLU A 76 10.95 1.05 -26.97
N LYS A 77 10.50 -0.04 -26.34
CA LYS A 77 9.63 -1.05 -26.96
C LYS A 77 8.63 -1.59 -25.94
N PHE A 78 7.38 -1.14 -26.05
CA PHE A 78 6.27 -1.58 -25.20
C PHE A 78 5.77 -2.99 -25.58
N SER A 79 6.56 -4.01 -25.26
CA SER A 79 6.34 -5.41 -25.65
C SER A 79 6.96 -6.39 -24.65
N TYR A 80 6.43 -7.61 -24.60
CA TYR A 80 7.06 -8.75 -23.92
C TYR A 80 8.38 -9.18 -24.59
N GLN A 81 8.58 -8.86 -25.87
CA GLN A 81 9.89 -9.04 -26.50
C GLN A 81 10.71 -7.76 -26.37
N ARG A 82 11.89 -7.88 -25.77
CA ARG A 82 12.86 -6.79 -25.61
C ARG A 82 13.40 -6.31 -26.98
N PRO A 83 14.02 -5.12 -27.08
CA PRO A 83 14.63 -4.64 -28.32
C PRO A 83 15.71 -5.57 -28.88
N ASP A 84 16.47 -6.21 -28.00
CA ASP A 84 17.52 -7.19 -28.32
C ASP A 84 16.99 -8.59 -28.72
N GLY A 85 15.66 -8.76 -28.75
CA GLY A 85 14.99 -10.02 -29.11
C GLY A 85 14.81 -11.01 -27.97
N ARG A 86 15.37 -10.76 -26.78
CA ARG A 86 15.14 -11.58 -25.58
C ARG A 86 13.72 -11.44 -25.05
N ARG A 87 13.31 -12.38 -24.20
CA ARG A 87 12.02 -12.36 -23.49
C ARG A 87 12.05 -11.38 -22.32
N GLU A 88 10.88 -10.94 -21.88
CA GLU A 88 10.65 -10.03 -20.76
C GLU A 88 11.37 -10.47 -19.49
N PHE A 89 11.25 -11.76 -19.13
CA PHE A 89 11.71 -12.29 -17.86
C PHE A 89 13.24 -12.40 -17.76
N THR A 90 13.97 -12.22 -18.86
CA THR A 90 15.45 -12.18 -18.76
C THR A 90 15.94 -10.96 -17.97
N VAL A 91 15.08 -9.98 -17.68
CA VAL A 91 15.41 -8.89 -16.74
C VAL A 91 15.68 -9.39 -15.31
N LEU A 92 15.07 -10.52 -14.92
CA LEU A 92 15.29 -11.13 -13.61
C LEU A 92 16.69 -11.74 -13.54
N ASP A 93 17.08 -12.49 -14.57
CA ASP A 93 18.44 -13.04 -14.71
C ASP A 93 19.49 -11.93 -14.75
N ASP A 94 19.25 -10.86 -15.52
CA ASP A 94 20.13 -9.68 -15.59
C ASP A 94 20.33 -9.03 -14.20
N ASN A 95 19.37 -9.23 -13.28
CA ASN A 95 19.39 -8.75 -11.89
C ASN A 95 19.70 -9.84 -10.85
N ASN A 96 20.13 -11.04 -11.27
CA ASN A 96 20.47 -12.17 -10.41
C ASN A 96 19.30 -12.70 -9.55
N ILE A 97 18.08 -12.70 -10.10
CA ILE A 97 16.86 -13.16 -9.43
C ILE A 97 16.42 -14.50 -10.04
N ALA A 98 16.25 -15.54 -9.21
CA ALA A 98 15.73 -16.82 -9.66
C ALA A 98 14.23 -16.74 -10.01
N ASP A 99 13.83 -17.34 -11.13
CA ASP A 99 12.53 -17.13 -11.79
C ASP A 99 11.50 -18.26 -11.55
N ASN A 100 11.57 -18.95 -10.40
CA ASN A 100 10.78 -20.17 -10.13
C ASN A 100 9.26 -20.05 -10.33
N PHE A 101 8.67 -18.92 -9.93
CA PHE A 101 7.26 -18.61 -10.16
C PHE A 101 7.06 -17.10 -10.14
N VAL A 102 7.19 -16.50 -11.32
CA VAL A 102 7.18 -15.05 -11.51
C VAL A 102 6.13 -14.66 -12.54
N GLY A 103 5.59 -13.45 -12.40
CA GLY A 103 4.68 -12.85 -13.35
C GLY A 103 5.05 -11.38 -13.55
N GLU A 104 4.85 -10.88 -14.77
CA GLU A 104 5.03 -9.46 -15.12
C GLU A 104 3.66 -8.90 -15.52
N CYS A 105 3.38 -7.69 -15.05
CA CYS A 105 2.30 -6.87 -15.55
C CYS A 105 2.84 -5.46 -15.76
N TYR A 106 2.63 -4.88 -16.94
CA TYR A 106 3.05 -3.51 -17.23
C TYR A 106 1.89 -2.71 -17.84
N SER A 107 1.89 -1.43 -17.51
CA SER A 107 0.93 -0.44 -17.96
C SER A 107 1.67 0.88 -18.19
N ALA A 108 1.17 1.72 -19.10
CA ALA A 108 1.73 3.05 -19.36
C ALA A 108 0.63 4.09 -19.58
N GLY A 109 0.94 5.34 -19.23
CA GLY A 109 0.09 6.51 -19.45
C GLY A 109 -0.81 6.91 -18.27
N GLN A 110 -0.72 6.23 -17.13
CA GLN A 110 -1.51 6.53 -15.92
C GLN A 110 -0.76 7.52 -15.02
N ALA A 111 -1.47 8.50 -14.44
CA ALA A 111 -0.89 9.53 -13.59
C ALA A 111 -0.84 9.12 -12.11
N THR A 112 -1.66 8.14 -11.71
CA THR A 112 -1.79 7.70 -10.30
C THR A 112 -1.70 6.18 -10.15
N PRO A 113 -1.32 5.67 -8.96
CA PRO A 113 -1.33 4.24 -8.64
C PRO A 113 -2.71 3.61 -8.86
N LYS A 114 -3.78 4.32 -8.49
CA LYS A 114 -5.14 3.85 -8.68
C LYS A 114 -5.50 3.69 -10.15
N GLU A 115 -5.18 4.67 -10.99
CA GLU A 115 -5.41 4.56 -12.44
C GLU A 115 -4.63 3.39 -13.05
N ALA A 116 -3.39 3.16 -12.62
CA ALA A 116 -2.60 2.01 -13.08
C ALA A 116 -3.26 0.68 -12.69
N LEU A 117 -3.71 0.54 -11.44
CA LEU A 117 -4.40 -0.68 -11.00
C LEU A 117 -5.71 -0.87 -11.75
N ASP A 118 -6.52 0.19 -11.87
CA ASP A 118 -7.78 0.13 -12.60
C ASP A 118 -7.56 -0.27 -14.06
N ASN A 119 -6.50 0.23 -14.71
CA ASN A 119 -6.14 -0.17 -16.08
C ASN A 119 -5.72 -1.64 -16.17
N MET A 120 -4.89 -2.12 -15.24
CA MET A 120 -4.51 -3.53 -15.18
C MET A 120 -5.74 -4.43 -14.96
N MET A 121 -6.68 -4.02 -14.12
CA MET A 121 -7.85 -4.85 -13.79
C MET A 121 -8.94 -4.87 -14.86
N GLN A 122 -8.77 -4.19 -16.00
CA GLN A 122 -9.68 -4.31 -17.14
C GLN A 122 -9.61 -5.67 -17.83
N TYR A 123 -8.53 -6.44 -17.61
CA TYR A 123 -8.30 -7.71 -18.27
C TYR A 123 -8.30 -8.87 -17.27
N ASP A 124 -9.15 -9.86 -17.51
CA ASP A 124 -9.26 -11.09 -16.71
C ASP A 124 -7.91 -11.78 -16.50
N PHE A 125 -6.97 -11.62 -17.43
CA PHE A 125 -5.61 -12.15 -17.33
C PHE A 125 -4.92 -11.73 -16.03
N PHE A 126 -5.07 -10.46 -15.62
CA PHE A 126 -4.44 -9.93 -14.41
C PHE A 126 -5.25 -10.19 -13.13
N GLU A 127 -6.51 -10.61 -13.27
CA GLU A 127 -7.36 -11.01 -12.15
C GLU A 127 -7.37 -12.52 -11.91
N LYS A 128 -6.95 -13.31 -12.90
CA LYS A 128 -7.19 -14.75 -12.92
C LYS A 128 -6.63 -15.45 -11.69
N LYS A 129 -7.52 -16.12 -10.96
CA LYS A 129 -7.18 -17.07 -9.90
C LYS A 129 -6.61 -18.33 -10.57
N SER A 130 -5.29 -18.44 -10.63
CA SER A 130 -4.60 -19.72 -10.87
C SER A 130 -4.74 -20.64 -9.67
#